data_AF-A0A838UXT1-F1
#
_entry.id   AF-A0A838UXT1-F1
#
_cell.length_a   1.000
_cell.length_b   1.000
_cell.length_c   1.000
_cell.angle_alpha   90.00
_cell.angle_beta   90.00
_cell.angle_gamma   90.00
#
_symmetry.space_group_name_H-M   'P 1'
#
loop_
_entity.id
_entity.type
_entity.pdbx_description
1 polymer ?
#
loop_
_entity_poly.entity_id
_entity_poly.type
_entity_poly.pdbx_seq_one_letter_code
_entity_poly.pdbx_strand_id
1 'polypeptide(L)'
;MHANATAAIAALHALGLSAAGVLGSTGTRRHAERLARGTVTEATLARYAQDMATIVGVAGSHIPSDFWDVQSLAMHAAGLTEYAAVARLAQPDYTAYVRLLGRAFARFCALQEDPTGDTALAATCDLLRLSVAAVRSGVAAPVFTVVPRFSSTARALFLWQQLVSGTTRWVPVVQRPLFPHSVWSRYNVATMWQYRVRRGSSVAALWGVSGLHAEYVGAPHNTNQIEHLTISAVLQAAHQVPTALLNFIEIADAALTPAVPTAERDADIALNRAVAHEFLPRFTLAKADDAIEHLRAVLAAPVPQHRPVTRVPVAVLLVGGVLGVGAVGWVMSHRQPRRLVR
;
A
#
# COMPACT_ATOMS: atom_id res chain seq x y z
N MET A 1 30.54 -32.29 2.61
CA MET A 1 30.17 -30.86 2.73
C MET A 1 29.12 -30.41 1.70
N HIS A 2 28.22 -31.27 1.19
CA HIS A 2 27.29 -30.89 0.10
C HIS A 2 25.84 -31.44 0.16
N ALA A 3 25.50 -32.35 1.07
CA ALA A 3 24.14 -32.93 1.11
C ALA A 3 23.09 -31.93 1.62
N ASN A 4 23.38 -31.22 2.72
CA ASN A 4 22.45 -30.28 3.36
C ASN A 4 22.27 -29.00 2.55
N ALA A 5 23.33 -28.50 1.92
CA ALA A 5 23.31 -27.41 0.94
C ALA A 5 22.30 -27.65 -0.18
N THR A 6 22.37 -28.84 -0.78
CA THR A 6 21.48 -29.26 -1.87
C THR A 6 20.03 -29.39 -1.39
N ALA A 7 19.84 -29.88 -0.16
CA ALA A 7 18.51 -30.03 0.43
C ALA A 7 17.81 -28.67 0.69
N ALA A 8 18.51 -27.65 1.20
CA ALA A 8 17.91 -26.34 1.44
C ALA A 8 17.50 -25.63 0.14
N ILE A 9 18.34 -25.70 -0.89
CA ILE A 9 18.03 -25.16 -2.22
C ILE A 9 16.86 -25.90 -2.86
N ALA A 10 16.82 -27.23 -2.75
CA ALA A 10 15.70 -28.04 -3.22
C ALA A 10 14.40 -27.70 -2.48
N ALA A 11 14.45 -27.45 -1.17
CA ALA A 11 13.30 -27.03 -0.39
C ALA A 11 12.74 -25.66 -0.84
N LEU A 12 13.62 -24.67 -1.09
CA LEU A 12 13.19 -23.38 -1.63
C LEU A 12 12.54 -23.52 -3.01
N HIS A 13 13.10 -24.36 -3.88
CA HIS A 13 12.50 -24.66 -5.17
C HIS A 13 11.13 -25.34 -5.03
N ALA A 14 10.98 -26.28 -4.09
CA ALA A 14 9.72 -26.95 -3.80
C ALA A 14 8.64 -25.99 -3.25
N LEU A 15 9.05 -24.92 -2.56
CA LEU A 15 8.17 -23.83 -2.17
C LEU A 15 7.79 -22.91 -3.35
N GLY A 16 8.31 -23.15 -4.56
CA GLY A 16 8.00 -22.38 -5.75
C GLY A 16 8.88 -21.15 -5.98
N LEU A 17 10.03 -21.05 -5.29
CA LEU A 17 11.00 -19.99 -5.58
C LEU A 17 11.65 -20.22 -6.95
N SER A 18 11.63 -19.20 -7.81
CA SER A 18 12.17 -19.33 -9.16
C SER A 18 13.69 -19.54 -9.17
N ALA A 19 14.18 -20.23 -10.21
CA ALA A 19 15.62 -20.51 -10.33
C ALA A 19 16.45 -19.25 -10.56
N ALA A 20 15.98 -18.36 -11.44
CA ALA A 20 16.70 -17.16 -11.86
C ALA A 20 16.36 -15.91 -11.02
N GLY A 21 15.32 -15.97 -10.19
CA GLY A 21 14.69 -14.79 -9.62
C GLY A 21 13.77 -14.07 -10.60
N VAL A 22 12.82 -13.29 -10.09
CA VAL A 22 11.93 -12.41 -10.84
C VAL A 22 11.75 -11.09 -10.08
N LEU A 23 11.62 -9.98 -10.81
CA LEU A 23 11.39 -8.65 -10.23
C LEU A 23 12.35 -8.24 -9.10
N GLY A 24 13.59 -8.74 -9.17
CA GLY A 24 14.62 -8.46 -8.17
C GLY A 24 14.70 -9.45 -7.02
N SER A 25 13.92 -10.54 -7.03
CA SER A 25 14.16 -11.66 -6.11
C SER A 25 15.52 -12.32 -6.36
N THR A 26 16.08 -12.93 -5.32
CA THR A 26 17.41 -13.54 -5.39
C THR A 26 17.39 -14.81 -6.27
N GLY A 27 16.39 -15.67 -6.10
CA GLY A 27 16.25 -16.94 -6.81
C GLY A 27 17.20 -18.03 -6.30
N THR A 28 16.84 -19.30 -6.54
CA THR A 28 17.56 -20.44 -5.97
C THR A 28 19.01 -20.57 -6.49
N ARG A 29 19.28 -20.21 -7.76
CA ARG A 29 20.63 -20.26 -8.33
C ARG A 29 21.58 -19.30 -7.61
N ARG A 30 21.14 -18.07 -7.33
CA ARG A 30 21.98 -17.07 -6.67
C ARG A 30 22.19 -17.39 -5.19
N HIS A 31 21.21 -17.99 -4.53
CA HIS A 31 21.38 -18.58 -3.19
C HIS A 31 22.46 -19.67 -3.19
N ALA A 32 22.45 -20.58 -4.16
CA ALA A 32 23.47 -21.61 -4.30
C ALA A 32 24.88 -21.03 -4.54
N GLU A 33 24.99 -20.01 -5.39
CA GLU A 33 26.26 -19.30 -5.60
C GLU A 33 26.76 -18.58 -4.34
N ARG A 34 25.86 -17.94 -3.59
CA ARG A 34 26.22 -17.27 -2.33
C ARG A 34 26.75 -18.25 -1.30
N LEU A 35 26.17 -19.45 -1.26
CA LEU A 35 26.65 -20.54 -0.43
C LEU A 35 28.04 -21.03 -0.89
N ALA A 36 28.23 -21.27 -2.18
CA ALA A 36 29.51 -21.71 -2.74
C ALA A 36 30.64 -20.70 -2.48
N ARG A 37 30.31 -19.39 -2.47
CA ARG A 37 31.24 -18.31 -2.13
C ARG A 37 31.42 -18.08 -0.62
N GLY A 38 30.72 -18.83 0.24
CA GLY A 38 30.77 -18.64 1.69
C GLY A 38 30.14 -17.35 2.20
N THR A 39 29.44 -16.59 1.35
CA THR A 39 28.74 -15.35 1.74
C THR A 39 27.47 -15.60 2.54
N VAL A 40 26.95 -16.84 2.46
CA VAL A 40 25.81 -17.34 3.24
C VAL A 40 26.17 -18.77 3.67
N THR A 41 25.77 -19.17 4.88
CA THR A 41 26.06 -20.52 5.40
C THR A 41 24.94 -21.51 5.06
N GLU A 42 25.24 -22.81 5.09
CA GLU A 42 24.21 -23.87 4.96
C GLU A 42 23.10 -23.71 6.00
N ALA A 43 23.47 -23.40 7.25
CA ALA A 43 22.52 -23.20 8.35
C ALA A 43 21.58 -22.01 8.09
N THR A 44 22.10 -20.93 7.50
CA THR A 44 21.29 -19.76 7.12
C THR A 44 20.26 -20.14 6.05
N LEU A 45 20.65 -20.88 5.00
CA LEU A 45 19.72 -21.29 3.95
C LEU A 45 18.70 -22.33 4.44
N ALA A 46 19.11 -23.26 5.30
CA ALA A 46 18.20 -24.24 5.90
C ALA A 46 17.15 -23.56 6.78
N ARG A 47 17.56 -22.60 7.63
CA ARG A 47 16.62 -21.80 8.42
C ARG A 47 15.70 -20.97 7.52
N TYR A 48 16.25 -20.33 6.50
CA TYR A 48 15.47 -19.54 5.56
C TYR A 48 14.38 -20.35 4.85
N ALA A 49 14.70 -21.58 4.42
CA ALA A 49 13.71 -22.49 3.82
C ALA A 49 12.60 -22.86 4.82
N GLN A 50 12.94 -23.10 6.08
CA GLN A 50 11.96 -23.40 7.14
C GLN A 50 11.06 -22.19 7.43
N ASP A 51 11.64 -21.01 7.57
CA ASP A 51 10.89 -19.77 7.83
C ASP A 51 10.00 -19.41 6.63
N MET A 52 10.48 -19.63 5.40
CA MET A 52 9.69 -19.47 4.18
C MET A 52 8.52 -20.45 4.14
N ALA A 53 8.74 -21.73 4.46
CA ALA A 53 7.68 -22.73 4.56
C ALA A 53 6.61 -22.32 5.59
N THR A 54 7.05 -21.73 6.71
CA THR A 54 6.16 -21.24 7.77
C THR A 54 5.27 -20.10 7.25
N ILE A 55 5.86 -19.05 6.66
CA ILE A 55 5.06 -17.91 6.18
C ILE A 55 4.17 -18.29 4.99
N VAL A 56 4.61 -19.18 4.10
CA VAL A 56 3.78 -19.69 2.98
C VAL A 56 2.62 -20.51 3.53
N GLY A 57 2.85 -21.35 4.54
CA GLY A 57 1.78 -22.09 5.23
C GLY A 57 0.76 -21.18 5.90
N VAL A 58 1.19 -20.08 6.51
CA VAL A 58 0.30 -19.12 7.21
C VAL A 58 -0.45 -18.20 6.25
N ALA A 59 0.22 -17.67 5.21
CA ALA A 59 -0.39 -16.82 4.20
C ALA A 59 -1.36 -17.60 3.29
N GLY A 60 -1.17 -18.90 3.20
CA GLY A 60 -1.75 -19.72 2.13
C GLY A 60 -0.92 -19.60 0.85
N SER A 61 -1.07 -20.59 -0.03
CA SER A 61 -0.26 -20.77 -1.24
C SER A 61 -0.48 -19.71 -2.34
N HIS A 62 -1.29 -18.68 -2.08
CA HIS A 62 -1.61 -17.67 -3.08
C HIS A 62 -0.42 -16.72 -3.34
N ILE A 63 0.34 -16.32 -2.31
CA ILE A 63 1.44 -15.36 -2.47
C ILE A 63 2.67 -16.07 -3.08
N PRO A 64 3.18 -15.65 -4.25
CA PRO A 64 4.34 -16.28 -4.90
C PRO A 64 5.59 -16.24 -4.02
N SER A 65 6.37 -17.31 -3.96
CA SER A 65 7.54 -17.38 -3.08
C SER A 65 8.64 -16.36 -3.41
N ASP A 66 8.79 -16.01 -4.69
CA ASP A 66 9.68 -14.93 -5.12
C ASP A 66 9.36 -13.57 -4.46
N PHE A 67 8.11 -13.32 -4.08
CA PHE A 67 7.75 -12.10 -3.35
C PHE A 67 8.47 -12.01 -1.99
N TRP A 68 8.69 -13.13 -1.31
CA TRP A 68 9.37 -13.10 0.00
C TRP A 68 10.89 -12.96 -0.12
N ASP A 69 11.46 -13.31 -1.27
CA ASP A 69 12.89 -13.44 -1.51
C ASP A 69 13.56 -12.15 -2.06
N VAL A 70 13.32 -11.02 -1.39
CA VAL A 70 13.78 -9.71 -1.88
C VAL A 70 14.31 -8.85 -0.74
N GLN A 71 15.49 -8.28 -0.96
CA GLN A 71 16.00 -7.16 -0.16
C GLN A 71 15.65 -5.85 -0.86
N SER A 72 14.59 -5.17 -0.42
CA SER A 72 14.24 -3.85 -0.96
C SER A 72 15.26 -2.79 -0.52
N LEU A 73 15.29 -1.64 -1.20
CA LEU A 73 16.14 -0.51 -0.78
C LEU A 73 15.84 -0.05 0.65
N ALA A 74 14.57 -0.04 1.05
CA ALA A 74 14.17 0.31 2.41
C ALA A 74 14.66 -0.73 3.43
N MET A 75 14.59 -2.02 3.10
CA MET A 75 15.14 -3.09 3.94
C MET A 75 16.65 -2.96 4.07
N HIS A 76 17.34 -2.74 2.95
CA HIS A 76 18.79 -2.53 2.94
C HIS A 76 19.18 -1.32 3.81
N ALA A 77 18.51 -0.19 3.66
CA ALA A 77 18.74 1.01 4.48
C ALA A 77 18.47 0.78 5.97
N ALA A 78 17.58 -0.15 6.31
CA ALA A 78 17.30 -0.58 7.68
C ALA A 78 18.22 -1.72 8.18
N GLY A 79 19.24 -2.11 7.41
CA GLY A 79 20.14 -3.21 7.74
C GLY A 79 19.48 -4.60 7.71
N LEU A 80 18.34 -4.74 7.03
CA LEU A 80 17.62 -6.00 6.88
C LEU A 80 17.96 -6.69 5.55
N THR A 81 18.21 -7.99 5.62
CA THR A 81 18.29 -8.90 4.46
C THR A 81 16.94 -9.59 4.25
N GLU A 82 16.77 -10.23 3.09
CA GLU A 82 15.64 -11.12 2.81
C GLU A 82 15.52 -12.24 3.86
N TYR A 83 16.64 -12.78 4.33
CA TYR A 83 16.66 -13.82 5.37
C TYR A 83 16.12 -13.29 6.69
N ALA A 84 16.61 -12.13 7.13
CA ALA A 84 16.19 -11.52 8.39
C ALA A 84 14.72 -11.08 8.34
N ALA A 85 14.24 -10.60 7.19
CA ALA A 85 12.85 -10.23 7.00
C ALA A 85 11.91 -11.44 7.07
N VAL A 86 12.23 -12.53 6.37
CA VAL A 86 11.44 -13.77 6.41
C VAL A 86 11.47 -14.42 7.79
N ALA A 87 12.65 -14.49 8.43
CA ALA A 87 12.76 -14.99 9.79
C ALA A 87 11.90 -14.20 10.78
N ARG A 88 11.87 -12.87 10.64
CA ARG A 88 11.00 -12.00 11.46
C ARG A 88 9.52 -12.27 11.20
N LEU A 89 9.10 -12.39 9.95
CA LEU A 89 7.71 -12.69 9.58
C LEU A 89 7.26 -14.10 10.00
N ALA A 90 8.19 -15.05 10.13
CA ALA A 90 7.91 -16.41 10.61
C ALA A 90 7.68 -16.49 12.12
N GLN A 91 7.97 -15.44 12.89
CA GLN A 91 7.73 -15.43 14.33
C GLN A 91 6.23 -15.43 14.66
N PRO A 92 5.82 -16.04 15.79
CA PRO A 92 4.42 -16.13 16.20
C PRO A 92 3.68 -14.79 16.19
N ASP A 93 4.33 -13.71 16.64
CA ASP A 93 3.78 -12.37 16.70
C ASP A 93 3.31 -11.84 15.33
N TYR A 94 3.90 -12.29 14.22
CA TYR A 94 3.54 -11.86 12.87
C TYR A 94 2.50 -12.76 12.21
N THR A 95 2.10 -13.87 12.84
CA THR A 95 1.14 -14.84 12.25
C THR A 95 -0.14 -14.16 11.78
N ALA A 96 -0.72 -13.29 12.60
CA ALA A 96 -1.94 -12.56 12.25
C ALA A 96 -1.75 -11.63 11.05
N TYR A 97 -0.57 -11.00 10.94
CA TYR A 97 -0.24 -10.12 9.83
C TYR A 97 0.02 -10.90 8.54
N VAL A 98 0.79 -12.00 8.58
CA VAL A 98 1.03 -12.86 7.41
C VAL A 98 -0.29 -13.45 6.89
N ARG A 99 -1.20 -13.87 7.80
CA ARG A 99 -2.54 -14.33 7.44
C ARG A 99 -3.38 -13.23 6.79
N LEU A 100 -3.28 -11.99 7.29
CA LEU A 100 -3.93 -10.83 6.69
C LEU A 100 -3.45 -10.61 5.25
N LEU A 101 -2.13 -10.64 5.01
CA LEU A 101 -1.55 -10.52 3.67
C LEU A 101 -2.10 -11.59 2.73
N GLY A 102 -2.14 -12.84 3.18
CA GLY A 102 -2.70 -13.97 2.45
C GLY A 102 -4.16 -13.77 2.02
N ARG A 103 -5.03 -13.41 2.98
CA ARG A 103 -6.45 -13.16 2.73
C ARG A 103 -6.69 -11.96 1.81
N ALA A 104 -5.94 -10.88 2.02
CA ALA A 104 -6.02 -9.69 1.19
C ALA A 104 -5.59 -10.00 -0.25
N PHE A 105 -4.53 -10.78 -0.43
CA PHE A 105 -4.07 -11.16 -1.75
C PHE A 105 -5.03 -12.11 -2.47
N ALA A 106 -5.61 -13.09 -1.77
CA ALA A 106 -6.65 -13.94 -2.33
C ALA A 106 -7.87 -13.12 -2.80
N ARG A 107 -8.31 -12.14 -1.99
CA ARG A 107 -9.40 -11.24 -2.37
C ARG A 107 -9.06 -10.40 -3.60
N PHE A 108 -7.82 -9.90 -3.68
CA PHE A 108 -7.36 -9.14 -4.84
C PHE A 108 -7.25 -10.02 -6.10
N CYS A 109 -6.80 -11.28 -5.98
CA CYS A 109 -6.79 -12.21 -7.11
C CYS A 109 -8.20 -12.44 -7.65
N ALA A 110 -9.20 -12.60 -6.78
CA ALA A 110 -10.60 -12.75 -7.21
C ALA A 110 -11.09 -11.55 -8.06
N LEU A 111 -10.74 -10.32 -7.68
CA LEU A 111 -11.03 -9.13 -8.47
C LEU A 111 -10.35 -9.18 -9.85
N GLN A 112 -9.08 -9.58 -9.91
CA GLN A 112 -8.32 -9.61 -11.16
C GLN A 112 -8.77 -10.73 -12.10
N GLU A 113 -9.29 -11.83 -11.55
CA GLU A 113 -9.72 -13.01 -12.30
C GLU A 113 -11.17 -12.86 -12.83
N ASP A 114 -12.04 -12.14 -12.13
CA ASP A 114 -13.38 -11.76 -12.61
C ASP A 114 -13.67 -10.25 -12.42
N PRO A 115 -13.11 -9.39 -13.30
CA PRO A 115 -13.32 -7.94 -13.22
C PRO A 115 -14.72 -7.50 -13.68
N THR A 116 -15.56 -8.42 -14.18
CA THR A 116 -16.93 -8.12 -14.64
C THR A 116 -17.99 -8.38 -13.58
N GLY A 117 -17.76 -9.39 -12.72
CA GLY A 117 -18.61 -9.70 -11.57
C GLY A 117 -18.23 -8.96 -10.29
N ASP A 118 -17.11 -8.22 -10.30
CA ASP A 118 -16.58 -7.55 -9.12
C ASP A 118 -16.03 -6.15 -9.45
N THR A 119 -15.82 -5.33 -8.42
CA THR A 119 -15.35 -3.95 -8.58
C THR A 119 -14.18 -3.64 -7.65
N ALA A 120 -13.33 -2.71 -8.10
CA ALA A 120 -12.21 -2.21 -7.32
C ALA A 120 -12.68 -1.58 -6.00
N LEU A 121 -13.81 -0.85 -6.04
CA LEU A 121 -14.45 -0.30 -4.84
C LEU A 121 -14.87 -1.40 -3.84
N ALA A 122 -15.54 -2.45 -4.31
CA ALA A 122 -15.97 -3.54 -3.42
C ALA A 122 -14.75 -4.26 -2.81
N ALA A 123 -13.77 -4.62 -3.63
CA ALA A 123 -12.57 -5.30 -3.18
C ALA A 123 -11.76 -4.46 -2.17
N THR A 124 -11.59 -3.15 -2.40
CA THR A 124 -10.88 -2.29 -1.44
C THR A 124 -11.62 -2.17 -0.11
N CYS A 125 -12.96 -2.09 -0.12
CA CYS A 125 -13.77 -2.12 1.10
C CYS A 125 -13.64 -3.46 1.86
N ASP A 126 -13.53 -4.59 1.15
CA ASP A 126 -13.28 -5.89 1.77
C ASP A 126 -11.90 -5.93 2.45
N LEU A 127 -10.87 -5.34 1.83
CA LEU A 127 -9.54 -5.19 2.43
C LEU A 127 -9.58 -4.32 3.70
N LEU A 128 -10.44 -3.31 3.75
CA LEU A 128 -10.65 -2.52 4.97
C LEU A 128 -11.29 -3.37 6.08
N ARG A 129 -12.30 -4.20 5.77
CA ARG A 129 -12.87 -5.15 6.76
C ARG A 129 -11.82 -6.12 7.29
N LEU A 130 -10.96 -6.65 6.41
CA LEU A 130 -9.83 -7.50 6.81
C LEU A 130 -8.87 -6.77 7.74
N SER A 131 -8.58 -5.50 7.45
CA SER A 131 -7.70 -4.65 8.28
C SER A 131 -8.30 -4.39 9.67
N VAL A 132 -9.61 -4.10 9.73
CA VAL A 132 -10.35 -3.94 11.00
C VAL A 132 -10.29 -5.23 11.82
N ALA A 133 -10.58 -6.38 11.20
CA ALA A 133 -10.51 -7.67 11.86
C ALA A 133 -9.10 -7.95 12.41
N ALA A 134 -8.07 -7.66 11.63
CA ALA A 134 -6.68 -7.85 12.04
C ALA A 134 -6.27 -6.97 13.23
N VAL A 135 -6.72 -5.71 13.29
CA VAL A 135 -6.50 -4.86 14.45
C VAL A 135 -7.25 -5.36 15.68
N ARG A 136 -8.52 -5.78 15.52
CA ARG A 136 -9.31 -6.39 16.62
C ARG A 136 -8.66 -7.65 17.18
N SER A 137 -8.01 -8.46 16.32
CA SER A 137 -7.28 -9.67 16.70
C SER A 137 -5.86 -9.42 17.23
N GLY A 138 -5.42 -8.15 17.36
CA GLY A 138 -4.14 -7.81 17.97
C GLY A 138 -2.92 -7.97 17.06
N VAL A 139 -3.01 -7.64 15.76
CA VAL A 139 -1.83 -7.52 14.90
C VAL A 139 -0.70 -6.74 15.60
N ALA A 140 0.51 -7.29 15.51
CA ALA A 140 1.67 -6.87 16.27
C ALA A 140 2.00 -5.37 16.10
N ALA A 141 2.22 -4.69 17.24
CA ALA A 141 2.70 -3.31 17.31
C ALA A 141 3.94 -3.02 16.41
N PRO A 142 4.89 -3.97 16.23
CA PRO A 142 5.98 -3.86 15.27
C PRO A 142 5.62 -3.44 13.84
N VAL A 143 4.45 -3.81 13.32
CA VAL A 143 3.99 -3.40 11.97
C VAL A 143 3.72 -1.89 11.92
N PHE A 144 3.40 -1.29 13.08
CA PHE A 144 3.11 0.14 13.25
C PHE A 144 4.31 0.94 13.79
N THR A 145 5.50 0.34 13.94
CA THR A 145 6.64 0.94 14.67
C THR A 145 7.10 2.29 14.17
N VAL A 146 6.87 2.60 12.89
CA VAL A 146 7.24 3.89 12.30
C VAL A 146 6.22 4.99 12.52
N VAL A 147 5.12 4.70 13.23
CA VAL A 147 4.09 5.68 13.50
C VAL A 147 3.83 5.83 15.00
N PRO A 148 4.13 7.00 15.60
CA PRO A 148 3.80 7.27 16.99
C PRO A 148 2.27 7.32 17.19
N ARG A 149 1.75 6.42 18.04
CA ARG A 149 0.45 6.55 18.73
C ARG A 149 -0.81 6.69 17.85
N PHE A 150 -0.94 5.91 16.78
CA PHE A 150 -2.27 5.75 16.17
C PHE A 150 -3.25 5.08 17.13
N SER A 151 -4.46 5.65 17.19
CA SER A 151 -5.64 4.98 17.75
C SER A 151 -5.90 3.67 16.99
N SER A 152 -6.58 2.72 17.61
CA SER A 152 -6.88 1.44 16.96
C SER A 152 -7.67 1.62 15.65
N THR A 153 -8.54 2.63 15.57
CA THR A 153 -9.22 3.01 14.32
C THR A 153 -8.24 3.47 13.25
N ALA A 154 -7.31 4.37 13.59
CA ALA A 154 -6.29 4.86 12.64
C ALA A 154 -5.34 3.74 12.20
N ARG A 155 -5.05 2.76 13.06
CA ARG A 155 -4.26 1.56 12.69
C ARG A 155 -4.94 0.73 11.62
N ALA A 156 -6.27 0.58 11.66
CA ALA A 156 -7.01 -0.17 10.64
C ALA A 156 -6.96 0.53 9.28
N LEU A 157 -7.10 1.86 9.26
CA LEU A 157 -6.96 2.66 8.04
C LEU A 157 -5.53 2.62 7.48
N PHE A 158 -4.53 2.67 8.36
CA PHE A 158 -3.13 2.56 7.97
C PHE A 158 -2.82 1.19 7.35
N LEU A 159 -3.28 0.10 7.97
CA LEU A 159 -3.18 -1.25 7.37
C LEU A 159 -3.92 -1.34 6.04
N TRP A 160 -5.10 -0.74 5.93
CA TRP A 160 -5.86 -0.75 4.69
C TRP A 160 -5.09 -0.08 3.55
N GLN A 161 -4.59 1.13 3.76
CA GLN A 161 -3.78 1.81 2.74
C GLN A 161 -2.46 1.08 2.46
N GLN A 162 -1.86 0.47 3.48
CA GLN A 162 -0.70 -0.38 3.30
C GLN A 162 -1.00 -1.57 2.37
N LEU A 163 -2.11 -2.28 2.59
CA LEU A 163 -2.50 -3.43 1.76
C LEU A 163 -2.81 -3.02 0.32
N VAL A 164 -3.45 -1.86 0.13
CA VAL A 164 -3.89 -1.38 -1.19
C VAL A 164 -2.71 -0.89 -2.03
N SER A 165 -1.85 -0.04 -1.46
CA SER A 165 -0.81 0.66 -2.22
C SER A 165 0.56 0.62 -1.56
N GLY A 166 0.63 0.58 -0.22
CA GLY A 166 1.89 0.62 0.52
C GLY A 166 2.70 1.88 0.26
N THR A 167 2.10 2.91 -0.34
CA THR A 167 2.80 4.10 -0.79
C THR A 167 3.20 4.97 0.37
N THR A 168 4.45 5.44 0.32
CA THR A 168 4.97 6.48 1.21
C THR A 168 4.78 7.82 0.49
N ARG A 169 3.94 8.70 1.04
CA ARG A 169 3.79 10.05 0.50
C ARG A 169 4.86 10.95 1.08
N TRP A 170 5.47 11.78 0.22
CA TRP A 170 6.44 12.78 0.61
C TRP A 170 5.81 14.16 0.51
N VAL A 171 6.10 15.04 1.47
CA VAL A 171 5.88 16.47 1.28
C VAL A 171 7.03 16.97 0.38
N PRO A 172 6.76 17.42 -0.84
CA PRO A 172 7.83 17.81 -1.77
C PRO A 172 8.71 18.95 -1.23
N VAL A 173 8.10 19.90 -0.52
CA VAL A 173 8.77 21.12 -0.02
C VAL A 173 9.78 20.82 1.08
N VAL A 174 9.43 19.96 2.04
CA VAL A 174 10.33 19.62 3.15
C VAL A 174 11.11 18.33 2.92
N GLN A 175 10.88 17.65 1.79
CA GLN A 175 11.41 16.32 1.48
C GLN A 175 11.30 15.36 2.67
N ARG A 176 10.18 15.41 3.41
CA ARG A 176 9.88 14.49 4.50
C ARG A 176 8.70 13.62 4.12
N PRO A 177 8.73 12.32 4.44
CA PRO A 177 7.55 11.48 4.27
C PRO A 177 6.43 12.01 5.18
N LEU A 178 5.25 12.28 4.61
CA LEU A 178 4.01 12.52 5.38
C LEU A 178 3.71 11.32 6.27
N PHE A 179 3.86 10.12 5.70
CA PHE A 179 3.85 8.87 6.44
C PHE A 179 4.65 7.80 5.70
N PRO A 180 5.66 7.19 6.35
CA PRO A 180 6.38 6.05 5.79
C PRO A 180 5.73 4.74 6.23
N HIS A 181 5.59 3.80 5.30
CA HIS A 181 5.40 2.37 5.64
C HIS A 181 6.73 1.67 5.91
N SER A 182 7.85 2.36 5.71
CA SER A 182 9.20 1.84 5.91
C SER A 182 9.42 0.54 5.15
N VAL A 183 10.11 -0.42 5.76
CA VAL A 183 10.33 -1.78 5.23
C VAL A 183 9.03 -2.52 4.94
N TRP A 184 7.90 -2.07 5.50
CA TRP A 184 6.61 -2.70 5.33
C TRP A 184 5.83 -2.25 4.08
N SER A 185 6.27 -1.17 3.43
CA SER A 185 5.65 -0.62 2.20
C SER A 185 5.44 -1.66 1.10
N ARG A 186 6.37 -2.62 0.97
CA ARG A 186 6.32 -3.65 -0.07
C ARG A 186 5.21 -4.70 0.13
N TYR A 187 4.67 -4.84 1.34
CA TYR A 187 3.67 -5.85 1.67
C TYR A 187 2.26 -5.36 1.34
N ASN A 188 2.03 -5.15 0.04
CA ASN A 188 0.78 -4.72 -0.55
C ASN A 188 0.36 -5.68 -1.67
N VAL A 189 -0.94 -5.77 -1.94
CA VAL A 189 -1.50 -6.77 -2.88
C VAL A 189 -1.09 -6.49 -4.32
N ALA A 190 -0.89 -5.21 -4.68
CA ALA A 190 -0.43 -4.81 -6.01
C ALA A 190 0.98 -5.36 -6.29
N THR A 191 1.89 -5.28 -5.32
CA THR A 191 3.25 -5.82 -5.43
C THR A 191 3.20 -7.35 -5.50
N MET A 192 2.42 -8.00 -4.65
CA MET A 192 2.25 -9.47 -4.72
C MET A 192 1.72 -9.92 -6.08
N TRP A 193 0.78 -9.17 -6.67
CA TRP A 193 0.23 -9.45 -7.99
C TRP A 193 1.29 -9.34 -9.09
N GLN A 194 2.14 -8.32 -9.05
CA GLN A 194 3.25 -8.18 -9.99
C GLN A 194 4.16 -9.42 -10.01
N TYR A 195 4.41 -10.03 -8.83
CA TYR A 195 5.15 -11.29 -8.75
C TYR A 195 4.37 -12.46 -9.34
N ARG A 196 3.04 -12.51 -9.15
CA ARG A 196 2.18 -13.57 -9.73
C ARG A 196 2.19 -13.51 -11.25
N VAL A 197 2.07 -12.32 -11.85
CA VAL A 197 2.09 -12.15 -13.31
C VAL A 197 3.48 -11.90 -13.89
N ARG A 198 4.52 -11.86 -13.04
CA ARG A 198 5.92 -11.60 -13.37
C ARG A 198 6.16 -10.33 -14.20
N ARG A 199 5.35 -9.29 -13.97
CA ARG A 199 5.41 -8.02 -14.72
C ARG A 199 5.17 -6.84 -13.78
N GLY A 200 5.95 -5.77 -13.98
CA GLY A 200 5.73 -4.50 -13.30
C GLY A 200 4.52 -3.76 -13.85
N SER A 201 3.69 -3.25 -12.94
CA SER A 201 2.52 -2.40 -13.22
C SER A 201 2.39 -1.33 -12.15
N SER A 202 1.82 -0.17 -12.47
CA SER A 202 1.52 0.82 -11.42
C SER A 202 0.35 0.34 -10.55
N VAL A 203 0.30 0.82 -9.29
CA VAL A 203 -0.83 0.55 -8.38
C VAL A 203 -2.16 1.00 -9.00
N ALA A 204 -2.16 2.21 -9.57
CA ALA A 204 -3.31 2.77 -10.28
C ALA A 204 -3.80 1.84 -11.41
N ALA A 205 -2.91 1.32 -12.26
CA ALA A 205 -3.30 0.43 -13.35
C ALA A 205 -3.86 -0.92 -12.88
N LEU A 206 -3.45 -1.38 -11.69
CA LEU A 206 -3.91 -2.65 -11.13
C LEU A 206 -5.28 -2.54 -10.44
N TRP A 207 -5.54 -1.43 -9.75
CA TRP A 207 -6.83 -1.20 -9.10
C TRP A 207 -7.88 -0.65 -10.06
N GLY A 208 -7.52 0.34 -10.89
CA GLY A 208 -8.48 1.08 -11.70
C GLY A 208 -9.50 1.83 -10.85
N VAL A 209 -10.71 2.00 -11.38
CA VAL A 209 -11.78 2.83 -10.79
C VAL A 209 -13.16 2.17 -10.85
N SER A 210 -13.23 0.85 -11.12
CA SER A 210 -14.52 0.18 -11.24
C SER A 210 -15.32 0.24 -9.93
N GLY A 211 -16.64 0.43 -10.07
CA GLY A 211 -17.57 0.61 -8.95
C GLY A 211 -17.66 2.03 -8.40
N LEU A 212 -16.79 2.96 -8.80
CA LEU A 212 -16.90 4.38 -8.45
C LEU A 212 -17.90 5.09 -9.37
N HIS A 213 -18.71 5.98 -8.78
CA HIS A 213 -19.53 6.93 -9.52
C HIS A 213 -18.64 7.94 -10.26
N ALA A 214 -19.10 8.43 -11.41
CA ALA A 214 -18.31 9.26 -12.32
C ALA A 214 -17.72 10.53 -11.67
N GLU A 215 -18.39 11.11 -10.68
CA GLU A 215 -17.90 12.28 -9.95
C GLU A 215 -16.59 12.02 -9.18
N TYR A 216 -16.36 10.78 -8.77
CA TYR A 216 -15.14 10.33 -8.08
C TYR A 216 -14.12 9.71 -9.03
N VAL A 217 -14.39 9.71 -10.33
CA VAL A 217 -13.45 9.25 -11.36
C VAL A 217 -12.83 10.45 -12.06
N GLY A 218 -13.63 11.46 -12.39
CA GLY A 218 -13.16 12.63 -13.11
C GLY A 218 -12.88 12.32 -14.58
N ALA A 219 -11.63 12.42 -15.01
CA ALA A 219 -11.28 12.18 -16.40
C ALA A 219 -11.34 10.68 -16.78
N PRO A 220 -11.70 10.32 -18.03
CA PRO A 220 -11.84 8.92 -18.44
C PRO A 220 -10.58 8.06 -18.36
N HIS A 221 -9.39 8.68 -18.31
CA HIS A 221 -8.11 7.99 -18.20
C HIS A 221 -7.62 7.86 -16.76
N ASN A 222 -8.37 8.38 -15.79
CA ASN A 222 -8.00 8.33 -14.39
C ASN A 222 -8.13 6.90 -13.86
N THR A 223 -7.08 6.42 -13.22
CA THR A 223 -6.97 5.05 -12.69
C THR A 223 -6.55 5.00 -11.22
N ASN A 224 -6.33 6.16 -10.57
CA ASN A 224 -5.66 6.21 -9.26
C ASN A 224 -6.61 6.36 -8.07
N GLN A 225 -7.93 6.42 -8.29
CA GLN A 225 -8.88 6.90 -7.27
C GLN A 225 -9.03 5.95 -6.08
N ILE A 226 -8.87 4.64 -6.26
CA ILE A 226 -8.83 3.69 -5.14
C ILE A 226 -7.60 3.93 -4.24
N GLU A 227 -6.45 4.21 -4.84
CA GLU A 227 -5.27 4.57 -4.08
C GLU A 227 -5.48 5.93 -3.37
N HIS A 228 -5.99 6.94 -4.09
CA HIS A 228 -6.29 8.27 -3.54
C HIS A 228 -7.23 8.18 -2.31
N LEU A 229 -8.31 7.41 -2.41
CA LEU A 229 -9.27 7.18 -1.33
C LEU A 229 -8.56 6.70 -0.05
N THR A 230 -7.71 5.68 -0.15
CA THR A 230 -7.01 5.13 1.02
C THR A 230 -6.01 6.10 1.64
N ILE A 231 -5.31 6.88 0.82
CA ILE A 231 -4.38 7.92 1.29
C ILE A 231 -5.15 9.02 2.01
N SER A 232 -6.25 9.50 1.42
CA SER A 232 -7.10 10.51 2.01
C SER A 232 -7.61 10.09 3.39
N ALA A 233 -8.09 8.85 3.53
CA ALA A 233 -8.57 8.32 4.80
C ALA A 233 -7.46 8.31 5.88
N VAL A 234 -6.25 7.89 5.53
CA VAL A 234 -5.11 7.87 6.47
C VAL A 234 -4.65 9.29 6.82
N LEU A 235 -4.53 10.20 5.86
CA LEU A 235 -4.09 11.57 6.12
C LEU A 235 -5.07 12.30 7.06
N GLN A 236 -6.36 12.16 6.81
CA GLN A 236 -7.39 12.82 7.62
C GLN A 236 -7.54 12.18 9.00
N ALA A 237 -7.57 10.84 9.10
CA ALA A 237 -7.83 10.16 10.38
C ALA A 237 -6.58 10.01 11.26
N ALA A 238 -5.45 9.69 10.64
CA ALA A 238 -4.24 9.29 11.35
C ALA A 238 -3.29 10.48 11.55
N HIS A 239 -3.17 11.32 10.52
CA HIS A 239 -2.33 12.53 10.55
C HIS A 239 -3.10 13.81 10.84
N GLN A 240 -4.41 13.72 11.06
CA GLN A 240 -5.28 14.85 11.37
C GLN A 240 -5.17 16.00 10.35
N VAL A 241 -4.84 15.67 9.10
CA VAL A 241 -4.74 16.67 8.03
C VAL A 241 -6.14 17.17 7.70
N PRO A 242 -6.44 18.47 7.83
CA PRO A 242 -7.76 18.98 7.54
C PRO A 242 -8.11 18.80 6.06
N THR A 243 -9.36 18.44 5.75
CA THR A 243 -9.86 18.29 4.37
C THR A 243 -9.63 19.55 3.54
N ALA A 244 -9.74 20.73 4.14
CA ALA A 244 -9.46 22.00 3.46
C ALA A 244 -8.00 22.10 2.98
N LEU A 245 -7.04 21.61 3.76
CA LEU A 245 -5.63 21.60 3.39
C LEU A 245 -5.36 20.60 2.26
N LEU A 246 -5.97 19.41 2.30
CA LEU A 246 -5.88 18.44 1.19
C LEU A 246 -6.43 19.04 -0.10
N ASN A 247 -7.63 19.62 -0.05
CA ASN A 247 -8.24 20.25 -1.23
C ASN A 247 -7.41 21.43 -1.77
N PHE A 248 -6.79 22.21 -0.88
CA PHE A 248 -5.89 23.28 -1.29
C PHE A 248 -4.65 22.74 -2.02
N ILE A 249 -4.08 21.61 -1.56
CA ILE A 249 -2.96 20.95 -2.24
C ILE A 249 -3.38 20.52 -3.65
N GLU A 250 -4.56 19.94 -3.84
CA GLU A 250 -5.04 19.55 -5.19
C GLU A 250 -5.25 20.77 -6.11
N ILE A 251 -5.80 21.87 -5.57
CA ILE A 251 -5.98 23.12 -6.33
C ILE A 251 -4.64 23.70 -6.75
N ALA A 252 -3.67 23.71 -5.84
CA ALA A 252 -2.33 24.13 -6.17
C ALA A 252 -1.78 23.24 -7.29
N ASP A 253 -1.92 21.90 -7.24
CA ASP A 253 -1.26 20.95 -8.18
C ASP A 253 -1.74 21.14 -9.60
N ALA A 254 -3.03 21.32 -9.77
CA ALA A 254 -3.58 21.74 -11.05
C ALA A 254 -3.02 23.09 -11.53
N ALA A 255 -2.78 24.05 -10.64
CA ALA A 255 -2.29 25.38 -11.03
C ALA A 255 -0.79 25.39 -11.42
N LEU A 256 0.01 24.52 -10.80
CA LEU A 256 1.45 24.44 -10.99
C LEU A 256 1.86 23.33 -11.99
N THR A 257 0.98 22.37 -12.23
CA THR A 257 1.15 21.28 -13.21
C THR A 257 0.02 21.37 -14.25
N PRO A 258 0.17 22.17 -15.34
CA PRO A 258 -0.89 22.40 -16.33
C PRO A 258 -1.38 21.14 -17.07
N ALA A 259 -0.69 20.01 -16.87
CA ALA A 259 -1.04 18.72 -17.46
C ALA A 259 -2.11 17.95 -16.66
N VAL A 260 -2.47 18.37 -15.45
CA VAL A 260 -3.52 17.70 -14.66
C VAL A 260 -4.89 18.21 -15.10
N PRO A 261 -5.76 17.36 -15.66
CA PRO A 261 -7.10 17.78 -16.06
C PRO A 261 -7.91 18.28 -14.86
N THR A 262 -8.66 19.36 -15.05
CA THR A 262 -9.55 19.91 -14.01
C THR A 262 -10.51 18.87 -13.42
N ALA A 263 -10.98 17.93 -14.24
CA ALA A 263 -11.85 16.85 -13.82
C ALA A 263 -11.20 15.88 -12.82
N GLU A 264 -9.89 15.60 -12.92
CA GLU A 264 -9.20 14.72 -11.97
C GLU A 264 -9.04 15.41 -10.60
N ARG A 265 -8.67 16.69 -10.60
CA ARG A 265 -8.63 17.52 -9.39
C ARG A 265 -9.99 17.54 -8.70
N ASP A 266 -11.06 17.75 -9.45
CA ASP A 266 -12.41 17.85 -8.89
C ASP A 266 -12.86 16.50 -8.29
N ALA A 267 -12.45 15.37 -8.89
CA ALA A 267 -12.68 14.03 -8.34
C ALA A 267 -11.90 13.79 -7.04
N ASP A 268 -10.62 14.18 -6.98
CA ASP A 268 -9.80 14.09 -5.76
C ASP A 268 -10.41 14.91 -4.61
N ILE A 269 -10.87 16.14 -4.91
CA ILE A 269 -11.58 16.98 -3.94
C ILE A 269 -12.90 16.33 -3.50
N ALA A 270 -13.65 15.72 -4.42
CA ALA A 270 -14.89 15.01 -4.10
C ALA A 270 -14.63 13.83 -3.17
N LEU A 271 -13.60 13.02 -3.44
CA LEU A 271 -13.18 11.92 -2.57
C LEU A 271 -12.76 12.42 -1.18
N ASN A 272 -11.93 13.47 -1.12
CA ASN A 272 -11.50 14.07 0.14
C ASN A 272 -12.69 14.47 1.01
N ARG A 273 -13.72 15.07 0.41
CA ARG A 273 -14.98 15.45 1.07
C ARG A 273 -15.81 14.24 1.49
N ALA A 274 -15.96 13.23 0.64
CA ALA A 274 -16.70 12.00 0.97
C ALA A 274 -16.05 11.30 2.18
N VAL A 275 -14.72 11.21 2.21
CA VAL A 275 -13.98 10.69 3.36
C VAL A 275 -14.29 11.52 4.62
N ALA A 276 -14.21 12.83 4.53
CA ALA A 276 -14.37 13.74 5.67
C ALA A 276 -15.78 13.76 6.26
N HIS A 277 -16.80 13.77 5.41
CA HIS A 277 -18.18 14.04 5.80
C HIS A 277 -19.05 12.79 5.88
N GLU A 278 -18.76 11.79 5.04
CA GLU A 278 -19.55 10.58 4.98
C GLU A 278 -18.91 9.43 5.74
N PHE A 279 -17.61 9.21 5.59
CA PHE A 279 -16.96 8.03 6.14
C PHE A 279 -16.42 8.21 7.56
N LEU A 280 -15.45 9.11 7.75
CA LEU A 280 -14.72 9.23 9.03
C LEU A 280 -15.60 9.52 10.26
N PRO A 281 -16.68 10.34 10.17
CA PRO A 281 -17.57 10.56 11.31
C PRO A 281 -18.30 9.28 11.77
N ARG A 282 -18.44 8.28 10.89
CA ARG A 282 -19.12 7.01 11.17
C ARG A 282 -18.12 5.89 11.50
N PHE A 283 -16.88 6.02 11.05
CA PHE A 283 -15.89 4.95 11.15
C PHE A 283 -15.28 4.83 12.55
N THR A 284 -15.65 3.75 13.23
CA THR A 284 -15.00 3.29 14.45
C THR A 284 -14.76 1.79 14.35
N LEU A 285 -13.82 1.24 15.13
CA LEU A 285 -13.67 -0.22 15.17
C LEU A 285 -14.93 -0.95 15.65
N ALA A 286 -15.87 -0.33 16.36
CA ALA A 286 -17.12 -0.98 16.76
C ALA A 286 -18.17 -0.99 15.63
N LYS A 287 -18.23 0.10 14.84
CA LYS A 287 -19.23 0.32 13.78
C LYS A 287 -18.63 0.21 12.37
N ALA A 288 -17.56 -0.57 12.23
CA ALA A 288 -16.75 -0.57 11.02
C ALA A 288 -17.54 -1.05 9.79
N ASP A 289 -18.31 -2.15 9.93
CA ASP A 289 -19.03 -2.74 8.80
C ASP A 289 -20.08 -1.76 8.24
N ASP A 290 -20.88 -1.14 9.12
CA ASP A 290 -21.86 -0.12 8.72
C ASP A 290 -21.21 1.08 8.03
N ALA A 291 -20.10 1.57 8.56
CA ALA A 291 -19.37 2.71 7.98
C ALA A 291 -18.75 2.36 6.62
N ILE A 292 -18.28 1.12 6.43
CA ILE A 292 -17.73 0.62 5.16
C ILE A 292 -18.84 0.46 4.12
N GLU A 293 -20.01 -0.06 4.51
CA GLU A 293 -21.16 -0.15 3.62
C GLU A 293 -21.67 1.23 3.20
N HIS A 294 -21.75 2.18 4.16
CA HIS A 294 -22.11 3.56 3.86
C HIS A 294 -21.12 4.20 2.87
N LEU A 295 -19.81 4.05 3.10
CA LEU A 295 -18.78 4.54 2.17
C LEU A 295 -18.97 3.93 0.78
N ARG A 296 -19.16 2.60 0.69
CA ARG A 296 -19.37 1.91 -0.59
C ARG A 296 -20.61 2.46 -1.31
N ALA A 297 -21.72 2.66 -0.62
CA ALA A 297 -22.95 3.20 -1.20
C ALA A 297 -22.76 4.65 -1.68
N VAL A 298 -22.13 5.51 -0.87
CA VAL A 298 -21.84 6.91 -1.20
C VAL A 298 -20.91 7.04 -2.40
N LEU A 299 -19.92 6.15 -2.54
CA LEU A 299 -18.98 6.20 -3.65
C LEU A 299 -19.52 5.56 -4.93
N ALA A 300 -20.50 4.65 -4.82
CA ALA A 300 -21.13 3.98 -5.97
C ALA A 300 -22.32 4.75 -6.55
N ALA A 301 -22.92 5.67 -5.78
CA ALA A 301 -24.07 6.46 -6.19
C ALA A 301 -23.72 7.96 -6.23
N PRO A 302 -24.43 8.76 -7.04
CA PRO A 302 -24.29 10.21 -6.97
C PRO A 302 -24.64 10.71 -5.57
N VAL A 303 -23.79 11.58 -4.99
CA VAL A 303 -24.19 12.30 -3.78
C VAL A 303 -25.35 13.24 -4.15
N PRO A 304 -26.50 13.19 -3.47
CA PRO A 304 -27.52 14.20 -3.65
C PRO A 304 -26.88 15.56 -3.40
N GLN A 305 -26.92 16.46 -4.39
CA GLN A 305 -26.39 17.82 -4.28
C GLN A 305 -27.17 18.60 -3.22
N HIS A 306 -26.85 18.37 -1.96
CA HIS A 306 -27.43 19.04 -0.81
C HIS A 306 -26.31 19.64 0.03
N ARG A 307 -25.70 20.69 -0.52
CA ARG A 307 -25.56 22.00 0.13
C ARG A 307 -24.81 22.93 -0.82
N PRO A 308 -25.24 24.20 -0.97
CA PRO A 308 -24.44 25.19 -1.68
C PRO A 308 -23.05 25.23 -1.03
N VAL A 309 -22.02 25.10 -1.86
CA VAL A 309 -20.65 25.43 -1.46
C VAL A 309 -20.69 26.90 -1.05
N THR A 310 -20.72 27.18 0.25
CA THR A 310 -20.37 28.50 0.74
C THR A 310 -18.99 28.77 0.16
N ARG A 311 -18.91 29.71 -0.79
CA ARG A 311 -17.65 30.25 -1.28
C ARG A 311 -16.89 30.68 -0.04
N VAL A 312 -15.90 29.89 0.37
CA VAL A 312 -14.99 30.32 1.43
C VAL A 312 -14.28 31.52 0.82
N PRO A 313 -14.46 32.75 1.34
CA PRO A 313 -13.60 33.83 0.94
C PRO A 313 -12.18 33.36 1.24
N VAL A 314 -11.31 33.38 0.22
CA VAL A 314 -9.88 33.18 0.40
C VAL A 314 -9.36 34.38 1.18
N ALA A 315 -9.63 34.40 2.48
CA ALA A 315 -8.96 35.24 3.43
C ALA A 315 -7.62 34.56 3.67
N VAL A 316 -6.60 35.09 2.99
CA VAL A 316 -5.21 34.79 3.23
C VAL A 316 -4.93 35.06 4.71
N LEU A 317 -4.95 34.01 5.53
CA LEU A 317 -4.29 34.02 6.83
C LEU A 317 -2.80 33.85 6.56
N LEU A 318 -2.17 34.97 6.20
CA LEU A 318 -0.75 35.20 6.43
C LEU A 318 -0.55 35.20 7.95
N VAL A 319 -0.50 34.01 8.56
CA VAL A 319 0.22 33.85 9.82
C VAL A 319 1.68 33.75 9.42
N GLY A 320 2.31 34.93 9.33
CA GLY A 320 3.75 35.05 9.35
C GLY A 320 4.27 34.43 10.64
N GLY A 321 4.92 33.28 10.52
CA GLY A 321 5.50 32.58 11.66
C GLY A 321 6.06 31.24 11.25
N VAL A 322 7.33 31.24 10.84
CA VAL A 322 8.15 30.06 10.52
C VAL A 322 7.84 29.44 9.16
N LEU A 323 8.42 30.02 8.12
CA LEU A 323 9.28 29.37 7.12
C LEU A 323 9.46 30.33 5.95
N GLY A 324 10.64 30.95 5.89
CA GLY A 324 11.02 31.83 4.80
C GLY A 324 11.38 31.06 3.54
N VAL A 325 11.12 31.76 2.42
CA VAL A 325 11.82 31.70 1.14
C VAL A 325 11.50 30.54 0.19
N GLY A 326 11.13 30.95 -1.04
CA GLY A 326 11.67 30.32 -2.25
C GLY A 326 10.65 29.73 -3.20
N ALA A 327 10.20 30.54 -4.17
CA ALA A 327 9.55 30.04 -5.38
C ALA A 327 10.52 29.14 -6.14
N VAL A 328 10.28 27.82 -6.17
CA VAL A 328 10.94 26.86 -7.06
C VAL A 328 9.94 25.78 -7.44
N GLY A 329 9.91 25.46 -8.74
CA GLY A 329 8.89 24.65 -9.41
C GLY A 329 8.53 23.33 -8.73
N TRP A 330 7.24 23.07 -8.74
CA TRP A 330 6.60 21.91 -8.16
C TRP A 330 6.22 20.95 -9.28
N VAL A 331 6.67 19.70 -9.19
CA VAL A 331 6.32 18.64 -10.13
C VAL A 331 6.02 17.41 -9.30
N MET A 332 4.76 17.00 -9.23
CA MET A 332 4.37 15.67 -8.77
C MET A 332 4.84 14.64 -9.82
N SER A 333 6.09 14.18 -9.70
CA SER A 333 6.59 13.09 -10.54
C SER A 333 5.90 11.77 -10.17
N HIS A 334 4.81 11.46 -10.87
CA HIS A 334 4.24 10.11 -10.98
C HIS A 334 4.99 9.22 -12.00
N ARG A 335 6.26 9.52 -12.28
CA ARG A 335 7.09 8.65 -13.11
C ARG A 335 8.21 8.08 -12.27
N GLN A 336 8.26 6.75 -12.20
CA GLN A 336 9.50 6.05 -11.85
C GLN A 336 10.62 6.61 -12.74
N PRO A 337 11.85 6.79 -12.22
CA PRO A 337 12.98 7.08 -13.08
C PRO A 337 13.07 5.94 -14.11
N ARG A 338 12.95 6.26 -15.40
CA ARG A 338 13.41 5.38 -16.47
C ARG A 338 14.89 5.13 -16.20
N ARG A 339 15.24 4.01 -15.57
CA ARG A 339 16.60 3.52 -15.60
C ARG A 339 16.91 3.18 -17.04
N LEU A 340 17.81 3.95 -17.63
CA LEU A 340 18.61 3.51 -18.76
C LEU A 340 19.24 2.19 -18.36
N VAL A 341 18.85 1.14 -19.06
CA VAL A 341 19.58 -0.12 -19.08
C VAL A 341 20.92 0.16 -19.75
N ARG A 342 21.99 0.02 -19.00
CA ARG A 342 23.27 -0.47 -19.50
C ARG A 342 23.60 -1.71 -18.68
#